data_AF-A0A9E4KF82-F1
#
_entry.id   AF-A0A9E4KF82-F1
#
_cell.length_a   1.000
_cell.length_b   1.000
_cell.length_c   1.000
_cell.angle_alpha   90.00
_cell.angle_beta   90.00
_cell.angle_gamma   90.00
#
_symmetry.space_group_name_H-M   'P 1'
#
loop_
_entity.id
_entity.type
_entity.pdbx_description
1 polymer ?
#
loop_
_entity_poly.entity_id
_entity_poly.type
_entity_poly.pdbx_seq_one_letter_code
_entity_poly.pdbx_strand_id
1 'polypeptide(L)'
;MESSAFYGGSLGNGLKRLNPDSRLVSIRPGEGAEEVFDALVWLGDASAGDFEAFKSMGKFVIRGASRGEAGEIFEGPGSSGKPDVAPSGEGASTVATQGALGAWLAARTLRHLVDETDTVGSTAQARFDFSHGLIEAHANLS
;
A
#
# COMPACT_ATOMS: atom_id res chain seq x y z
N MET A 1 -5.04 14.40 28.01
CA MET A 1 -4.47 15.32 27.00
C MET A 1 -4.86 14.73 25.65
N GLU A 2 -6.04 15.06 25.16
CA GLU A 2 -6.57 14.53 23.90
C GLU A 2 -6.17 15.49 22.78
N SER A 3 -5.17 15.09 21.98
CA SER A 3 -4.88 15.77 20.72
C SER A 3 -5.79 15.19 19.65
N SER A 4 -6.96 15.80 19.47
CA SER A 4 -7.85 15.51 18.36
C SER A 4 -7.31 16.21 17.09
N ALA A 5 -6.56 15.47 16.28
CA ALA A 5 -6.22 15.92 14.93
C ALA A 5 -7.51 16.04 14.10
N PHE A 6 -7.82 17.27 13.71
CA PHE A 6 -9.02 17.68 12.99
C PHE A 6 -9.10 17.04 11.60
N TYR A 7 -10.20 16.35 11.29
CA TYR A 7 -10.60 16.03 9.91
C TYR A 7 -11.39 17.20 9.33
N GLY A 8 -10.70 18.11 8.66
CA GLY A 8 -11.30 19.25 7.96
C GLY A 8 -11.47 19.07 6.44
N GLY A 9 -11.54 17.84 5.92
CA GLY A 9 -11.56 17.56 4.48
C GLY A 9 -12.67 16.60 4.03
N SER A 10 -13.11 16.69 2.76
CA SER A 10 -14.20 15.89 2.18
C SER A 10 -13.97 14.38 2.26
N LEU A 11 -12.71 13.94 2.17
CA LEU A 11 -12.34 12.53 2.10
C LEU A 11 -12.44 11.83 3.46
N GLY A 12 -11.94 12.45 4.53
CA GLY A 12 -12.07 11.91 5.89
C GLY A 12 -13.53 11.85 6.38
N ASN A 13 -14.34 12.84 6.03
CA ASN A 13 -15.78 12.81 6.28
C ASN A 13 -16.47 11.68 5.50
N GLY A 14 -16.01 11.40 4.28
CA GLY A 14 -16.46 10.24 3.50
C GLY A 14 -16.15 8.91 4.19
N LEU A 15 -14.90 8.71 4.60
CA LEU A 15 -14.44 7.49 5.26
C LEU A 15 -15.17 7.25 6.59
N LYS A 16 -15.35 8.31 7.41
CA LYS A 16 -16.10 8.20 8.67
C LYS A 16 -17.57 7.87 8.49
N ARG A 17 -18.20 8.29 7.39
CA ARG A 17 -19.57 7.85 7.08
C ARG A 17 -19.64 6.38 6.69
N LEU A 18 -18.61 5.87 6.01
CA LEU A 18 -18.54 4.45 5.61
C LEU A 18 -18.28 3.53 6.81
N ASN A 19 -17.40 3.94 7.73
CA ASN A 19 -17.12 3.18 8.95
C ASN A 19 -16.92 4.16 10.15
N PRO A 20 -18.00 4.48 10.89
CA PRO A 20 -17.95 5.41 12.02
C PRO A 20 -17.00 4.99 13.14
N ASP A 21 -16.84 3.68 13.33
CA ASP A 21 -16.04 3.07 14.40
C ASP A 21 -14.53 3.13 14.10
N SER A 22 -14.14 3.30 12.84
CA SER A 22 -12.73 3.41 12.45
C SER A 22 -12.06 4.63 13.07
N ARG A 23 -10.88 4.49 13.68
CA ARG A 23 -10.09 5.66 14.10
C ARG A 23 -9.24 6.12 12.92
N LEU A 24 -9.42 7.37 12.53
CA LEU A 24 -8.60 7.99 11.48
C LEU A 24 -7.65 8.99 12.15
N VAL A 25 -6.38 9.00 11.73
CA VAL A 25 -5.34 9.92 12.23
C VAL A 25 -4.53 10.41 11.04
N SER A 26 -4.27 11.71 10.98
CA SER A 26 -3.32 12.29 10.02
C SER A 26 -1.99 12.50 10.73
N ILE A 27 -0.92 11.91 10.20
CA ILE A 27 0.45 12.06 10.70
C ILE A 27 1.26 12.70 9.57
N ARG A 28 2.12 13.68 9.88
CA ARG A 28 3.01 14.22 8.85
C ARG A 28 4.14 13.24 8.57
N PRO A 29 4.72 13.22 7.36
CA PRO A 29 5.86 12.37 7.06
C PRO A 29 6.98 12.54 8.09
N GLY A 30 7.54 11.44 8.58
CA GLY A 30 8.62 11.44 9.58
C GLY A 30 8.20 11.69 11.04
N GLU A 31 6.90 11.82 11.35
CA GLU A 31 6.41 11.97 12.73
C GLU A 31 6.10 10.62 13.42
N GLY A 32 6.94 9.60 13.22
CA GLY A 32 6.88 8.35 13.99
C GLY A 32 5.65 7.46 13.72
N ALA A 33 5.13 7.46 12.49
CA ALA A 33 3.97 6.65 12.12
C ALA A 33 4.19 5.15 12.38
N GLU A 34 5.44 4.70 12.27
CA GLU A 34 5.92 3.35 12.56
C GLU A 34 5.76 2.95 14.02
N GLU A 35 5.61 3.89 14.97
CA GLU A 35 5.36 3.56 16.37
C GLU A 35 3.88 3.23 16.63
N VAL A 36 2.99 3.71 15.75
CA VAL A 36 1.53 3.67 15.96
C VAL A 36 0.85 2.60 15.10
N PHE A 37 1.34 2.36 13.88
CA PHE A 37 0.69 1.45 12.92
C PHE A 37 1.48 0.17 12.69
N ASP A 38 0.78 -0.93 12.42
CA ASP A 38 1.39 -2.26 12.22
C ASP A 38 1.88 -2.49 10.79
N ALA A 39 1.31 -1.77 9.82
CA ALA A 39 1.58 -1.93 8.40
C ALA A 39 1.62 -0.59 7.67
N LEU A 40 2.44 -0.51 6.63
CA LEU A 40 2.51 0.62 5.71
C LEU A 40 2.02 0.21 4.32
N VAL A 41 0.93 0.87 3.87
CA VAL A 41 0.48 0.81 2.48
C VAL A 41 1.03 2.01 1.74
N TRP A 42 1.96 1.76 0.83
CA TRP A 42 2.69 2.79 0.12
C TRP A 42 2.19 2.94 -1.31
N LEU A 43 1.66 4.12 -1.63
CA LEU A 43 1.20 4.51 -2.95
C LEU A 43 1.98 5.74 -3.43
N GLY A 44 2.72 5.61 -4.54
CA GLY A 44 3.41 6.74 -5.17
C GLY A 44 4.65 7.23 -4.40
N ASP A 45 4.78 8.55 -4.24
CA ASP A 45 5.98 9.23 -3.70
C ASP A 45 5.88 9.50 -2.18
N ALA A 46 5.50 8.51 -1.37
CA ALA A 46 5.65 8.68 0.08
C ALA A 46 7.14 8.89 0.45
N SER A 47 7.40 9.50 1.61
CA SER A 47 8.77 9.89 1.97
C SER A 47 9.62 8.64 2.18
N ALA A 48 10.79 8.56 1.53
CA ALA A 48 11.72 7.44 1.69
C ALA A 48 12.02 7.10 3.16
N GLY A 49 11.91 8.10 4.06
CA GLY A 49 12.10 7.96 5.50
C GLY A 49 11.08 7.03 6.17
N ASP A 50 9.78 7.19 5.90
CA ASP A 50 8.75 6.35 6.52
C ASP A 50 8.90 4.87 6.09
N PHE A 51 9.31 4.63 4.86
CA PHE A 51 9.60 3.29 4.36
C PHE A 51 10.75 2.64 5.14
N GLU A 52 11.88 3.33 5.25
CA GLU A 52 13.04 2.81 5.95
C GLU A 52 12.75 2.61 7.44
N ALA A 53 11.92 3.48 8.04
CA ALA A 53 11.49 3.33 9.43
C ALA A 53 10.69 2.05 9.66
N PHE A 54 9.60 1.82 8.90
CA PHE A 54 8.81 0.58 8.99
C PHE A 54 9.64 -0.66 8.69
N LYS A 55 10.50 -0.60 7.68
CA LYS A 55 11.43 -1.66 7.34
C LYS A 55 12.41 -1.97 8.48
N SER A 56 12.99 -0.96 9.11
CA SER A 56 13.96 -1.14 10.21
C SER A 56 13.34 -1.81 11.44
N MET A 57 12.03 -1.61 11.64
CA MET A 57 11.25 -2.23 12.70
C MET A 57 10.70 -3.62 12.33
N GLY A 58 11.01 -4.14 11.14
CA GLY A 58 10.50 -5.43 10.67
C GLY A 58 8.99 -5.43 10.41
N LYS A 59 8.37 -4.25 10.26
CA LYS A 59 6.93 -4.13 9.99
C LYS A 59 6.62 -4.41 8.53
N PHE A 60 5.36 -4.79 8.29
CA PHE A 60 4.91 -5.08 6.94
C PHE A 60 4.82 -3.82 6.10
N VAL A 61 5.38 -3.90 4.91
CA VAL A 61 5.30 -2.85 3.90
C VAL A 61 4.83 -3.47 2.60
N ILE A 62 3.82 -2.84 2.01
CA ILE A 62 3.38 -3.13 0.66
C ILE A 62 3.42 -1.86 -0.18
N ARG A 63 4.02 -1.95 -1.37
CA ARG A 63 4.19 -0.85 -2.32
C ARG A 63 3.37 -1.14 -3.55
N GLY A 64 2.68 -0.13 -4.05
CA GLY A 64 1.97 -0.18 -5.32
C GLY A 64 2.36 0.94 -6.26
N ALA A 65 2.44 0.64 -7.54
CA ALA A 65 2.48 1.63 -8.60
C ALA A 65 1.52 1.25 -9.73
N SER A 66 1.10 2.25 -10.50
CA SER A 66 0.30 2.04 -11.70
C SER A 66 0.66 3.07 -12.76
N ARG A 67 0.42 2.72 -14.02
CA ARG A 67 0.56 3.60 -15.17
C ARG A 67 -0.33 3.09 -16.31
N GLY A 68 -1.11 3.99 -16.92
CA GLY A 68 -2.09 3.61 -17.94
C GLY A 68 -3.04 2.51 -17.44
N GLU A 69 -3.05 1.37 -18.13
CA GLU A 69 -3.87 0.19 -17.83
C GLU A 69 -3.16 -0.89 -16.99
N ALA A 70 -1.92 -0.63 -16.59
CA ALA A 70 -1.08 -1.57 -15.84
C ALA A 70 -0.84 -1.12 -14.40
N GLY A 71 -0.65 -2.09 -13.53
CA GLY A 71 -0.24 -1.86 -12.15
C GLY A 71 0.54 -3.02 -11.58
N GLU A 72 1.25 -2.72 -10.50
CA GLU A 72 2.12 -3.68 -9.85
C GLU A 72 2.18 -3.39 -8.36
N ILE A 73 2.22 -4.47 -7.59
CA ILE A 73 2.43 -4.45 -6.15
C ILE A 73 3.67 -5.28 -5.79
N PHE A 74 4.36 -4.83 -4.75
CA PHE A 74 5.46 -5.53 -4.11
C PHE A 74 5.23 -5.54 -2.60
N GLU A 75 5.25 -6.71 -1.99
CA GLU A 75 5.10 -6.89 -0.55
C GLU A 75 6.22 -7.73 0.03
N GLY A 76 6.59 -7.45 1.28
CA GLY A 76 7.50 -8.28 2.05
C GLY A 76 8.22 -7.51 3.16
N PRO A 77 8.67 -8.19 4.23
CA PRO A 77 9.41 -7.57 5.31
C PRO A 77 10.75 -7.01 4.78
N GLY A 78 10.89 -5.70 4.82
CA GLY A 78 12.07 -5.00 4.35
C GLY A 78 12.37 -5.10 2.85
N SER A 79 11.38 -5.45 2.03
CA SER A 79 11.49 -5.59 0.58
C SER A 79 12.16 -4.37 -0.07
N SER A 80 13.36 -4.54 -0.62
CA SER A 80 14.02 -3.56 -1.51
C SER A 80 13.38 -3.47 -2.90
N GLY A 81 12.36 -4.30 -3.17
CA GLY A 81 11.58 -4.28 -4.40
C GLY A 81 10.91 -2.93 -4.59
N LYS A 82 11.08 -2.35 -5.78
CA LYS A 82 10.35 -1.18 -6.23
C LYS A 82 9.46 -1.64 -7.37
N PRO A 83 8.14 -1.35 -7.34
CA PRO A 83 7.29 -1.52 -8.51
C PRO A 83 7.95 -0.88 -9.73
N ASP A 84 8.21 -1.69 -10.75
CA ASP A 84 8.72 -1.30 -12.06
C ASP A 84 7.61 -1.55 -13.09
N VAL A 85 6.59 -0.69 -13.02
CA VAL A 85 5.50 -0.70 -14.00
C VAL A 85 6.05 -0.16 -15.32
N ALA A 86 6.58 -1.09 -16.12
CA ALA A 86 7.02 -0.80 -17.48
C ALA A 86 5.83 -0.28 -18.32
N PRO A 87 6.05 0.74 -19.16
CA PRO A 87 5.00 1.52 -19.79
C PRO A 87 4.44 0.77 -21.00
N SER A 88 3.52 -0.18 -20.83
CA SER A 88 2.62 -0.54 -21.92
C SER A 88 1.56 0.55 -22.16
N GLY A 89 1.44 1.53 -21.25
CA GLY A 89 0.66 2.75 -21.43
C GLY A 89 1.47 4.02 -21.16
N GLU A 90 1.60 4.89 -22.16
CA GLU A 90 1.91 6.29 -21.91
C GLU A 90 0.70 6.97 -21.24
N GLY A 91 0.93 7.77 -20.20
CA GLY A 91 -0.13 8.55 -19.55
C GLY A 91 -0.44 8.16 -18.09
N ALA A 92 -1.33 8.94 -17.47
CA ALA A 92 -1.80 8.72 -16.11
C ALA A 92 -2.58 7.40 -15.99
N SER A 93 -2.55 6.77 -14.82
CA SER A 93 -3.34 5.58 -14.54
C SER A 93 -4.84 5.84 -14.76
N THR A 94 -5.53 4.89 -15.39
CA THR A 94 -6.99 4.98 -15.49
C THR A 94 -7.64 4.81 -14.12
N VAL A 95 -8.89 5.26 -13.98
CA VAL A 95 -9.68 5.06 -12.75
C VAL A 95 -9.83 3.56 -12.43
N ALA A 96 -9.99 2.71 -13.45
CA ALA A 96 -10.07 1.27 -13.27
C ALA A 96 -8.75 0.69 -12.72
N THR A 97 -7.62 1.13 -13.27
CA THR A 97 -6.28 0.75 -12.81
C THR A 97 -6.04 1.16 -11.36
N GLN A 98 -6.41 2.39 -10.98
CA GLN A 98 -6.30 2.87 -9.60
C GLN A 98 -7.20 2.09 -8.64
N GLY A 99 -8.44 1.79 -9.06
CA GLY A 99 -9.37 0.99 -8.28
C GLY A 99 -8.87 -0.43 -8.04
N ALA A 100 -8.34 -1.08 -9.08
CA ALA A 100 -7.76 -2.42 -8.98
C ALA A 100 -6.53 -2.44 -8.08
N LEU A 101 -5.61 -1.48 -8.24
CA LEU A 101 -4.42 -1.35 -7.39
C LEU A 101 -4.82 -1.17 -5.92
N GLY A 102 -5.74 -0.25 -5.63
CA GLY A 102 -6.22 -0.01 -4.27
C GLY A 102 -6.87 -1.24 -3.64
N ALA A 103 -7.69 -1.97 -4.40
CA ALA A 103 -8.34 -3.20 -3.95
C ALA A 103 -7.32 -4.30 -3.63
N TRP A 104 -6.31 -4.48 -4.49
CA TRP A 104 -5.25 -5.46 -4.25
C TRP A 104 -4.39 -5.13 -3.03
N LEU A 105 -3.96 -3.87 -2.89
CA LEU A 105 -3.22 -3.43 -1.72
C LEU A 105 -4.01 -3.68 -0.43
N ALA A 106 -5.28 -3.28 -0.39
CA ALA A 106 -6.12 -3.50 0.77
C ALA A 106 -6.31 -5.00 1.08
N ALA A 107 -6.58 -5.83 0.07
CA ALA A 107 -6.76 -7.27 0.25
C ALA A 107 -5.50 -7.94 0.81
N ARG A 108 -4.33 -7.56 0.31
CA ARG A 108 -3.03 -8.06 0.77
C ARG A 108 -2.69 -7.61 2.18
N THR A 109 -2.88 -6.32 2.49
CA THR A 109 -2.70 -5.81 3.86
C THR A 109 -3.64 -6.50 4.85
N LEU A 110 -4.91 -6.69 4.49
CA LEU A 110 -5.86 -7.40 5.34
C LEU A 110 -5.44 -8.85 5.58
N ARG A 111 -5.00 -9.55 4.54
CA ARG A 111 -4.47 -10.91 4.67
C ARG A 111 -3.28 -10.97 5.63
N HIS A 112 -2.34 -10.04 5.51
CA HIS A 112 -1.20 -9.96 6.43
C HIS A 112 -1.66 -9.74 7.89
N LEU A 113 -2.59 -8.81 8.12
CA LEU A 113 -3.06 -8.45 9.45
C LEU A 113 -3.95 -9.53 10.12
N VAL A 114 -4.68 -10.33 9.33
CA VAL A 114 -5.63 -11.33 9.84
C VAL A 114 -5.00 -12.70 9.99
N ASP A 115 -4.25 -13.15 8.97
CA ASP A 115 -3.84 -14.55 8.90
C ASP A 115 -2.42 -14.82 9.46
N GLU A 116 -1.62 -13.79 9.77
CA GLU A 116 -0.20 -13.88 10.23
C GLU A 116 0.70 -14.87 9.44
N THR A 117 0.26 -15.40 8.30
CA THR A 117 0.83 -16.59 7.65
C THR A 117 1.68 -16.29 6.43
N ASP A 118 1.86 -15.02 6.08
CA ASP A 118 2.95 -14.66 5.17
C ASP A 118 4.25 -14.73 5.96
N THR A 119 4.94 -15.86 5.78
CA THR A 119 6.28 -16.17 6.26
C THR A 119 7.13 -14.91 6.35
N VAL A 120 7.59 -14.61 7.56
CA VAL A 120 8.66 -13.63 7.79
C VAL A 120 9.82 -13.96 6.83
N GLY A 121 9.97 -13.17 5.76
CA GLY A 121 10.98 -13.36 4.71
C GLY A 121 10.45 -13.43 3.28
N SER A 122 9.18 -13.79 3.06
CA SER A 122 8.65 -13.93 1.70
C SER A 122 8.42 -12.57 1.04
N THR A 123 8.99 -12.39 -0.15
CA THR A 123 8.67 -11.26 -1.03
C THR A 123 7.68 -11.72 -2.09
N ALA A 124 6.57 -11.01 -2.24
CA ALA A 124 5.61 -11.29 -3.30
C ALA A 124 5.51 -10.08 -4.24
N GLN A 125 5.48 -10.38 -5.53
CA GLN A 125 5.28 -9.42 -6.61
C GLN A 125 4.02 -9.83 -7.34
N ALA A 126 3.11 -8.91 -7.57
CA ALA A 126 1.97 -9.17 -8.45
C ALA A 126 1.81 -8.02 -9.43
N ARG A 127 1.53 -8.36 -10.68
CA ARG A 127 1.38 -7.43 -11.79
C ARG A 127 0.05 -7.68 -12.49
N PHE A 128 -0.56 -6.61 -12.99
CA PHE A 128 -1.69 -6.70 -13.90
C PHE A 128 -1.52 -5.73 -15.06
N ASP A 129 -2.08 -6.08 -16.21
CA ASP A 129 -2.20 -5.21 -17.37
C ASP A 129 -3.53 -5.47 -18.08
N PHE A 130 -4.46 -4.51 -17.96
CA PHE A 130 -5.80 -4.66 -18.52
C PHE A 130 -5.85 -4.56 -20.05
N SER A 131 -4.83 -3.97 -20.69
CA SER A 131 -4.78 -3.87 -22.15
C SER A 131 -4.65 -5.24 -22.83
N HIS A 132 -4.11 -6.22 -22.10
CA HIS A 132 -3.90 -7.59 -22.56
C HIS A 132 -4.65 -8.63 -21.71
N GLY A 133 -5.45 -8.20 -20.72
CA GLY A 133 -6.10 -9.10 -19.77
C GLY A 133 -5.12 -9.93 -18.92
N LEU A 134 -3.93 -9.39 -18.65
CA LEU A 134 -2.85 -10.06 -17.93
C LEU A 134 -2.97 -9.87 -16.42
N ILE A 135 -2.80 -10.97 -15.67
CA ILE A 135 -2.65 -10.99 -14.21
C ILE A 135 -1.56 -12.01 -13.86
N GLU A 136 -0.51 -11.57 -13.19
CA GLU A 136 0.65 -12.37 -12.80
C GLU A 136 0.92 -12.21 -11.30
N ALA A 137 1.27 -13.29 -10.61
CA ALA A 137 1.68 -13.26 -9.21
C ALA A 137 2.88 -14.20 -9.00
N HIS A 138 3.94 -13.65 -8.43
CA HIS A 138 5.18 -14.34 -8.09
C HIS A 138 5.36 -14.31 -6.58
N ALA A 139 5.55 -15.48 -5.97
CA ALA A 139 5.95 -15.60 -4.58
C ALA A 139 7.39 -16.11 -4.54
N ASN A 140 8.30 -15.31 -3.99
CA ASN A 140 9.65 -15.78 -3.66
C ASN A 140 9.61 -16.29 -2.22
N LEU A 141 9.62 -17.61 -2.08
CA LEU A 141 9.77 -18.29 -0.80
C LEU A 141 11.27 -18.33 -0.48
N SER A 142 11.72 -17.53 0.49
CA SER A 142 13.08 -17.52 1.04
C SER A 142 13.23 -18.51 2.18
#